data_AF-A0A7D5D5T8-F1
#
_entry.id   AF-A0A7D5D5T8-F1
#
_cell.length_a   1.000
_cell.length_b   1.000
_cell.length_c   1.000
_cell.angle_alpha   90.00
_cell.angle_beta   90.00
_cell.angle_gamma   90.00
#
_symmetry.space_group_name_H-M   'P 1'
#
loop_
_entity.id
_entity.type
_entity.pdbx_description
1 polymer ?
#
loop_
_entity_poly.entity_id
_entity_poly.type
_entity_poly.pdbx_seq_one_letter_code
_entity_poly.pdbx_strand_id
1 'polypeptide(L)' 'MSKYLPHIPGFHWQNNADHTGELIGLPLIGLGGVLIVSGVLDASFLPLAVGVIGVVAGLGLRKAH' A
#
# COMPACT_ATOMS: atom_id res chain seq x y z
N MET A 1 48.49 -7.09 -2.21
CA MET A 1 47.80 -6.21 -3.19
C MET A 1 46.40 -6.77 -3.42
N SER A 2 45.41 -6.27 -2.67
CA SER A 2 44.02 -6.70 -2.80
C SER A 2 43.42 -6.13 -4.08
N LYS A 3 42.90 -7.02 -4.92
CA LYS A 3 42.14 -6.76 -6.14
C LYS A 3 41.11 -5.64 -5.92
N TYR A 4 41.25 -4.55 -6.68
CA TYR A 4 40.16 -3.62 -6.94
C TYR A 4 39.10 -4.37 -7.75
N LEU A 5 38.09 -4.91 -7.06
CA LEU A 5 36.89 -5.39 -7.71
C LEU A 5 36.06 -4.16 -8.12
N PRO A 6 35.73 -3.99 -9.40
CA PRO A 6 34.87 -2.89 -9.84
C PRO A 6 33.50 -3.05 -9.19
N HIS A 7 33.02 -1.98 -8.56
CA HIS A 7 31.67 -1.90 -8.00
C HIS A 7 30.69 -1.89 -9.16
N ILE A 8 30.21 -3.07 -9.55
CA ILE A 8 29.11 -3.20 -10.51
C ILE A 8 27.87 -2.70 -9.77
N PRO A 9 27.20 -1.61 -10.22
CA PRO A 9 25.95 -1.21 -9.63
C PRO A 9 24.96 -2.35 -9.87
N GLY A 10 24.68 -3.11 -8.82
CA GLY A 10 23.65 -4.14 -8.86
C GLY A 10 22.35 -3.47 -9.29
N PHE A 11 21.61 -4.09 -10.19
CA PHE A 11 20.25 -3.64 -10.46
C PHE A 11 19.43 -3.90 -9.18
N HIS A 12 19.24 -2.87 -8.36
CA HIS A 12 18.52 -2.96 -7.09
C HIS A 12 17.00 -3.01 -7.35
N TRP A 13 16.48 -4.17 -7.77
CA TRP A 13 15.03 -4.43 -7.85
C TRP A 13 14.34 -4.29 -6.47
N GLN A 14 15.11 -4.42 -5.39
CA GLN A 14 14.63 -4.34 -4.02
C GLN A 14 14.26 -2.90 -3.61
N ASN A 15 14.97 -1.88 -4.11
CA ASN A 15 14.88 -0.51 -3.59
C ASN A 15 13.60 0.24 -4.01
N ASN A 16 12.80 -0.33 -4.91
CA ASN A 16 11.56 0.29 -5.41
C ASN A 16 10.29 -0.36 -4.85
N ALA A 17 10.41 -1.60 -4.34
CA ALA A 17 9.37 -2.14 -3.46
C ALA A 17 9.17 -1.17 -2.30
N ASP A 18 10.27 -0.52 -1.88
CA ASP A 18 10.34 0.22 -0.63
C ASP A 18 9.38 1.43 -0.48
N HIS A 19 8.88 1.94 -1.60
CA HIS A 19 7.95 3.09 -1.63
C HIS A 19 6.60 2.70 -2.23
N THR A 20 6.50 1.51 -2.80
CA THR A 20 5.28 1.06 -3.50
C THR A 20 4.15 0.79 -2.52
N GLY A 21 4.46 0.26 -1.33
CA GLY A 21 3.47 0.02 -0.27
C GLY A 21 2.79 1.30 0.22
N GLU A 22 3.54 2.41 0.32
CA GLU A 22 3.00 3.71 0.71
C GLU A 22 2.22 4.39 -0.42
N LEU A 23 2.72 4.31 -1.65
CA LEU A 23 2.07 4.86 -2.86
C LEU A 23 0.71 4.23 -3.14
N ILE A 24 0.54 2.93 -2.85
CA ILE A 24 -0.73 2.21 -3.07
C ILE A 24 -1.58 2.21 -1.80
N GLY A 25 -0.98 2.10 -0.62
CA GLY A 25 -1.72 1.99 0.64
C GLY A 25 -2.52 3.24 0.98
N LEU A 26 -1.97 4.43 0.76
CA LEU A 26 -2.64 5.70 1.05
C LEU A 26 -3.95 5.91 0.25
N PRO A 27 -3.96 5.78 -1.10
CA PRO A 27 -5.19 5.91 -1.86
C PRO A 27 -6.20 4.80 -1.52
N LEU A 28 -5.75 3.58 -1.20
CA LEU A 28 -6.64 2.50 -0.78
C LEU A 28 -7.37 2.82 0.53
N ILE A 29 -6.66 3.39 1.51
CA ILE A 29 -7.25 3.84 2.78
C ILE A 29 -8.24 4.98 2.52
N GLY A 30 -7.88 5.95 1.66
CA GLY A 30 -8.76 7.07 1.30
C GLY A 30 -10.08 6.60 0.67
N LEU A 31 -10.00 5.75 -0.35
CA LEU A 31 -11.18 5.17 -1.00
C LEU A 31 -12.00 4.31 -0.03
N GLY A 32 -11.33 3.51 0.79
CA GLY A 32 -11.98 2.69 1.80
C GLY A 32 -12.76 3.53 2.81
N GLY A 33 -12.18 4.64 3.28
CA GLY A 33 -12.84 5.60 4.17
C GLY A 33 -14.08 6.23 3.54
N VAL A 34 -14.00 6.65 2.28
CA VAL A 34 -15.14 7.22 1.53
C VAL A 34 -16.28 6.22 1.40
N LEU A 35 -15.96 4.96 1.12
CA LEU A 35 -16.95 3.88 1.01
C LEU A 35 -17.60 3.54 2.36
N ILE A 36 -16.83 3.56 3.45
CA ILE A 36 -17.39 3.40 4.81
C ILE A 36 -18.38 4.53 5.09
N VAL A 37 -17.99 5.79 4.88
CA VAL A 37 -18.86 6.93 5.13
C VAL A 37 -20.13 6.85 4.28
N SER A 38 -20.01 6.54 2.98
CA SER A 38 -21.18 6.38 2.11
C SER A 38 -22.08 5.24 2.57
N GLY A 39 -21.51 4.09 2.94
CA GLY A 39 -22.29 2.94 3.40
C GLY A 39 -23.00 3.18 4.73
N VAL A 40 -22.40 3.95 5.64
CA VAL A 40 -23.07 4.37 6.89
C VAL A 40 -24.24 5.32 6.60
N LEU A 41 -24.04 6.31 5.72
CA LEU A 41 -25.07 7.30 5.39
C LEU A 41 -26.27 6.67 4.66
N ASP A 42 -26.01 5.73 3.75
CA ASP A 42 -27.06 5.06 2.96
C ASP A 42 -27.61 3.80 3.64
N ALA A 43 -27.17 3.47 4.87
CA ALA A 43 -27.46 2.21 5.56
C ALA A 43 -27.24 0.97 4.67
N SER A 44 -26.21 1.03 3.83
CA SER A 44 -25.91 0.02 2.82
C SER A 44 -24.70 -0.81 3.22
N PHE A 45 -24.92 -2.13 3.38
CA PHE A 45 -23.90 -3.06 3.84
C PHE A 45 -22.74 -3.24 2.84
N LEU A 46 -23.03 -3.21 1.54
CA LEU A 46 -22.06 -3.50 0.49
C LEU A 46 -20.91 -2.47 0.41
N PRO A 47 -21.17 -1.15 0.29
CA PRO A 47 -20.11 -0.15 0.33
C PRO A 47 -19.38 -0.13 1.68
N LEU A 48 -20.08 -0.36 2.79
CA LEU A 48 -19.45 -0.47 4.11
C LEU A 48 -18.42 -1.60 4.15
N ALA A 49 -18.81 -2.81 3.71
CA ALA A 49 -17.94 -3.98 3.71
C ALA A 49 -16.72 -3.80 2.79
N VAL A 50 -16.93 -3.30 1.57
CA VAL A 50 -15.85 -3.01 0.62
C VAL A 50 -14.90 -1.95 1.19
N GLY A 51 -15.44 -0.93 1.85
CA GLY A 51 -14.66 0.12 2.47
C GLY A 51 -13.77 -0.40 3.60
N VAL A 52 -14.30 -1.25 4.49
CA VAL A 52 -13.53 -1.89 5.57
C VAL A 52 -12.40 -2.76 5.00
N ILE A 53 -12.69 -3.57 3.98
CA ILE A 53 -11.66 -4.39 3.32
C ILE A 53 -10.56 -3.51 2.71
N GLY A 54 -10.94 -2.42 2.01
CA GLY A 54 -10.00 -1.48 1.41
C GLY A 54 -9.08 -0.81 2.44
N VAL A 55 -9.61 -0.39 3.59
CA VAL A 55 -8.82 0.18 4.68
C VAL A 55 -7.86 -0.85 5.27
N VAL A 56 -8.33 -2.07 5.55
CA VAL A 56 -7.48 -3.14 6.11
C VAL A 56 -6.36 -3.53 5.14
N ALA A 57 -6.68 -3.67 3.85
CA ALA A 57 -5.69 -3.95 2.81
C ALA A 57 -4.68 -2.81 2.69
N GLY A 58 -5.12 -1.55 2.70
CA GLY A 58 -4.24 -0.40 2.60
C GLY A 58 -3.30 -0.26 3.81
N LEU A 59 -3.80 -0.56 5.02
CA LEU A 59 -2.96 -0.64 6.22
C LEU A 59 -1.96 -1.80 6.14
N GLY A 60 -2.37 -2.95 5.59
CA GLY A 60 -1.49 -4.10 5.35
C GLY A 60 -0.34 -3.77 4.39
N LEU A 61 -0.64 -3.06 3.29
CA LEU A 61 0.37 -2.63 2.31
C LEU A 61 1.38 -1.63 2.90
N ARG A 62 0.95 -0.78 3.84
CA ARG A 62 1.85 0.15 4.54
C ARG A 62 2.68 -0.51 5.63
N LYS A 63 2.20 -1.62 6.22
CA LYS A 63 2.90 -2.39 7.28
C LYS A 63 3.81 -3.47 6.75
N ALA A 64 3.57 -3.96 5.54
CA ALA A 64 4.46 -4.89 4.85
C ALA A 64 5.76 -4.20 4.37
N HIS A 65 6.01 -3.00 4.89
CA HIS A 65 6.92 -2.00 4.39
C HIS A 65 7.78 -1.42 5.52
#